data_AF-A0A7Y7D035-F1
#
_entry.id   AF-A0A7Y7D035-F1
#
_cell.length_a   1.000
_cell.length_b   1.000
_cell.length_c   1.000
_cell.angle_alpha   90.00
_cell.angle_beta   90.00
_cell.angle_gamma   90.00
#
_symmetry.space_group_name_H-M   'P 1'
#
loop_
_entity.id
_entity.type
_entity.pdbx_description
1 polymer ?
#
loop_
_entity_poly.entity_id
_entity_poly.type
_entity_poly.pdbx_seq_one_letter_code
_entity_poly.pdbx_strand_id
1 'polypeptide(L)' 'MRFIKWAFLISFWVLFGAFLHYTLPQYDVVRIVNTYEERQELNDWTRVFWSKPDDQSAQLINRDVQFIQAVRANGR' A
#
# COMPACT_ATOMS: atom_id res chain seq x y z
N MET A 1 30.60 21.46 1.14
CA MET A 1 30.51 20.09 1.71
C MET A 1 29.60 19.99 2.94
N ARG A 2 29.61 20.93 3.90
CA ARG A 2 28.78 20.84 5.13
C ARG A 2 27.28 20.76 4.84
N PHE A 3 26.74 21.62 3.97
CA PHE A 3 25.32 21.59 3.60
C PHE A 3 24.91 20.32 2.85
N ILE A 4 25.75 19.84 1.94
CA ILE A 4 25.51 18.59 1.19
C ILE A 4 25.46 17.39 2.14
N LYS A 5 26.37 17.33 3.12
CA LYS A 5 26.36 16.29 4.16
C LYS A 5 25.06 16.31 4.96
N TRP A 6 24.60 17.49 5.38
CA TRP A 6 23.35 17.63 6.11
C TRP A 6 22.13 17.30 5.24
N ALA A 7 22.11 17.75 3.99
CA ALA A 7 21.03 17.44 3.05
C ALA A 7 20.89 15.93 2.82
N PHE A 8 22.02 15.24 2.62
CA PHE A 8 22.04 13.78 2.48
C PHE A 8 21.56 13.08 3.76
N LEU A 9 22.07 13.49 4.92
CA LEU A 9 21.70 12.89 6.21
C LEU A 9 20.21 13.09 6.52
N ILE A 10 19.68 14.30 6.29
CA ILE A 10 18.25 14.60 6.49
C ILE A 10 17.42 13.79 5.50
N SER A 11 17.78 13.76 4.22
CA SER A 11 17.08 12.97 3.20
C SER A 11 17.01 11.49 3.58
N PHE A 12 18.14 10.92 4.03
CA PHE A 12 18.20 9.54 4.51
C PHE A 12 17.21 9.31 5.66
N TRP A 13 17.21 10.15 6.70
CA TRP A 13 16.32 9.97 7.85
C TRP A 13 14.84 10.21 7.50
N VAL A 14 14.53 11.11 6.58
CA VAL A 14 13.16 11.32 6.09
C VAL A 14 12.67 10.08 5.33
N LEU A 15 13.47 9.54 4.41
CA LEU A 15 13.12 8.33 3.67
C LEU A 15 12.98 7.12 4.60
N PHE A 16 13.89 6.98 5.56
CA PHE A 16 13.84 5.92 6.56
C PHE A 16 12.59 6.04 7.45
N GLY A 17 12.27 7.25 7.92
CA GLY A 17 11.05 7.52 8.68
C GLY A 17 9.78 7.24 7.88
N ALA A 18 9.73 7.64 6.61
CA ALA A 18 8.60 7.36 5.72
C ALA A 18 8.42 5.85 5.47
N PHE A 19 9.53 5.11 5.28
CA PHE A 19 9.51 3.66 5.13
C PHE A 19 8.95 2.97 6.38
N LEU A 20 9.40 3.37 7.57
CA LEU A 20 8.86 2.84 8.83
C LEU A 20 7.38 3.20 9.01
N HIS A 21 6.99 4.43 8.67
CA HIS A 21 5.58 4.85 8.76
C HIS A 21 4.66 4.02 7.84
N TYR A 22 5.15 3.61 6.66
CA TYR A 22 4.40 2.78 5.72
C TYR A 22 4.37 1.30 6.11
N THR A 23 5.46 0.76 6.65
CA THR A 23 5.62 -0.69 6.88
C THR A 23 5.25 -1.14 8.29
N LEU A 24 5.33 -0.27 9.29
CA LEU A 24 4.97 -0.64 10.66
C LEU A 24 3.45 -0.80 10.82
N PRO A 25 2.99 -1.82 11.57
CA PRO A 25 1.57 -2.01 11.84
C PRO A 25 0.94 -0.79 12.52
N GLN A 26 -0.21 -0.37 12.00
CA GLN A 26 -1.06 0.65 12.62
C GLN A 26 -2.40 0.03 13.01
N TYR A 27 -3.00 0.53 14.09
CA TYR A 27 -4.33 0.09 14.55
C TYR A 27 -5.37 1.16 14.22
N ASP A 28 -6.31 0.82 13.35
CA ASP A 28 -7.43 1.67 12.95
C ASP A 28 -8.77 0.96 13.25
N VAL A 29 -9.71 1.68 13.86
CA VAL A 29 -11.09 1.19 14.10
C VAL A 29 -12.02 1.87 13.11
N VAL A 30 -12.61 1.06 12.22
CA VAL A 30 -13.47 1.54 11.12
C VAL A 30 -14.75 0.72 11.02
N ARG A 31 -15.80 1.34 10.47
CA ARG A 31 -17.04 0.66 10.11
C ARG A 31 -16.99 0.28 8.64
N ILE A 32 -17.20 -1.00 8.34
CA ILE A 32 -17.35 -1.49 6.96
C ILE A 32 -18.69 -1.02 6.43
N VAL A 33 -18.70 -0.44 5.23
CA VAL A 33 -19.92 0.10 4.58
C VAL A 33 -20.28 -0.63 3.30
N ASN A 34 -19.31 -1.24 2.62
CA ASN A 34 -19.55 -1.97 1.39
C ASN A 34 -18.43 -2.99 1.13
N THR A 35 -18.73 -4.00 0.32
CA THR A 35 -17.78 -4.96 -0.23
C THR A 35 -18.18 -5.25 -1.67
N TYR A 36 -17.24 -5.17 -2.59
CA TYR A 36 -17.51 -5.46 -4.01
C TYR A 36 -16.27 -6.02 -4.69
N GLU A 37 -16.48 -6.70 -5.80
CA GLU A 37 -15.41 -7.22 -6.64
C GLU A 37 -15.20 -6.31 -7.84
N GLU A 38 -13.96 -6.09 -8.21
CA GLU A 38 -13.60 -5.33 -9.41
C GLU A 38 -12.43 -6.00 -10.12
N ARG A 39 -12.49 -6.03 -11.46
CA ARG A 39 -11.41 -6.60 -12.26
C ARG A 39 -10.25 -5.60 -12.38
N GLN A 40 -9.07 -6.01 -11.96
CA GLN A 40 -7.83 -5.23 -11.96
C GLN A 40 -6.79 -5.85 -12.89
N GLU A 41 -6.10 -4.98 -13.62
CA GLU A 41 -4.95 -5.34 -14.47
C GLU A 41 -3.64 -5.11 -13.70
N LEU A 42 -2.87 -6.18 -13.52
CA LEU A 42 -1.65 -6.21 -12.72
C LEU A 42 -0.39 -6.45 -13.59
N ASN A 43 -0.33 -5.87 -14.79
CA ASN A 43 0.85 -5.93 -15.67
C ASN A 43 1.90 -4.85 -15.40
N ASP A 44 1.59 -3.89 -14.52
CA ASP A 44 2.42 -2.70 -14.32
C ASP A 44 3.27 -2.74 -13.04
N TRP A 45 4.01 -1.66 -12.79
CA TRP A 45 4.89 -1.49 -11.62
C TRP A 45 4.15 -1.64 -10.28
N THR A 46 2.84 -1.40 -10.26
CA THR A 46 1.99 -1.53 -9.06
C THR A 46 1.85 -2.96 -8.58
N ARG A 47 2.20 -3.97 -9.41
CA ARG A 47 2.17 -5.39 -9.06
C ARG A 47 2.88 -5.72 -7.74
N VAL A 48 3.88 -4.93 -7.36
CA VAL A 48 4.62 -5.08 -6.09
C VAL A 48 3.73 -4.93 -4.84
N PHE A 49 2.60 -4.23 -4.94
CA PHE A 49 1.69 -3.99 -3.81
C PHE A 49 0.58 -5.04 -3.65
N TRP A 50 0.52 -6.02 -4.56
CA TRP A 50 -0.53 -7.04 -4.57
C TRP A 50 -0.01 -8.37 -4.03
N SER A 51 -0.88 -9.12 -3.37
CA SER A 51 -0.54 -10.47 -2.92
C SER A 51 -0.30 -11.40 -4.11
N LYS A 52 0.63 -12.34 -3.94
CA LYS A 52 0.78 -13.44 -4.90
C LYS A 52 -0.36 -14.42 -4.67
N PRO A 53 -1.06 -14.87 -5.73
CA PRO A 53 -2.07 -15.91 -5.62
C PRO A 53 -1.42 -17.28 -5.36
N ASP A 54 -2.16 -18.19 -4.73
CA ASP A 54 -1.66 -19.51 -4.34
C ASP A 54 -1.71 -20.57 -5.47
N ASP A 55 -2.40 -20.34 -6.59
CA ASP A 55 -2.66 -21.34 -7.66
C ASP A 55 -2.40 -20.80 -9.10
N GLN A 56 -2.72 -21.59 -10.15
CA GLN A 56 -2.55 -21.35 -11.60
C GLN A 56 -2.92 -19.95 -12.10
N SER A 57 -3.63 -19.16 -11.31
CA SER A 57 -3.83 -17.74 -11.59
C SER A 57 -2.55 -16.92 -11.54
N ALA A 58 -1.42 -17.39 -11.00
CA ALA A 58 -0.15 -16.64 -10.88
C ALA A 58 0.37 -16.02 -12.19
N GLN A 59 0.06 -16.65 -13.33
CA GLN A 59 0.42 -16.20 -14.67
C GLN A 59 -0.58 -15.19 -15.26
N LEU A 60 -1.80 -15.07 -14.72
CA LEU A 60 -2.80 -14.12 -15.22
C LEU A 60 -2.49 -12.69 -14.78
N ILE A 61 -2.51 -11.80 -15.78
CA ILE A 61 -2.39 -10.35 -15.61
C ILE A 61 -3.68 -9.75 -15.04
N ASN A 62 -4.84 -10.33 -15.35
CA ASN A 62 -6.15 -9.75 -15.08
C ASN A 62 -6.87 -10.53 -13.96
N ARG A 63 -7.21 -9.89 -12.84
CA ARG A 63 -7.75 -10.55 -11.64
C ARG A 63 -8.98 -9.85 -11.09
N ASP A 64 -9.92 -10.64 -10.58
CA ASP A 64 -11.01 -10.12 -9.76
C ASP A 64 -10.47 -9.90 -8.34
N VAL A 65 -10.58 -8.66 -7.86
CA VAL A 65 -10.08 -8.24 -6.55
C VAL A 65 -11.27 -7.89 -5.68
N GLN A 66 -11.32 -8.49 -4.50
CA GLN A 66 -12.30 -8.14 -3.48
C GLN A 66 -11.86 -6.86 -2.76
N PHE A 67 -12.64 -5.79 -2.93
CA PHE A 67 -12.48 -4.55 -2.19
C PHE A 67 -13.42 -4.49 -0.99
N ILE A 68 -12.95 -3.85 0.08
CA ILE A 68 -13.71 -3.53 1.28
C ILE A 68 -13.66 -2.01 1.46
N GLN A 69 -14.82 -1.37 1.49
CA GLN A 69 -14.93 0.05 1.79
C GLN A 69 -15.28 0.25 3.25
N ALA A 70 -14.58 1.17 3.90
CA ALA A 70 -14.78 1.48 5.30
C ALA A 70 -14.72 2.99 5.56
N VAL A 71 -15.37 3.42 6.65
CA VAL A 71 -15.43 4.81 7.09
C VAL A 71 -15.04 4.88 8.56
N ARG A 72 -14.22 5.87 8.94
CA ARG A 72 -13.82 6.16 10.31
C ARG A 72 -14.95 6.83 11.08
N ALA A 73 -14.88 6.81 12.41
CA ALA A 73 -15.91 7.40 13.27
C ALA A 73 -16.14 8.91 13.04
N ASN A 74 -15.12 9.64 12.56
CA ASN A 74 -15.21 11.04 12.21
C ASN A 74 -15.79 11.30 10.81
N GLY A 75 -16.31 10.27 10.14
CA GLY A 75 -16.90 10.37 8.81
C GLY A 75 -15.89 10.49 7.66
N ARG A 76 -14.60 10.30 7.93
CA ARG A 76 -13.53 10.24 6.91
C ARG A 76 -13.23 8.82 6.48
#